data_AF-A0A834HI87-F1
#
_entry.id   AF-A0A834HI87-F1
#
_cell.length_a   1.000
_cell.length_b   1.000
_cell.length_c   1.000
_cell.angle_alpha   90.00
_cell.angle_beta   90.00
_cell.angle_gamma   90.00
#
_symmetry.space_group_name_H-M   'P 1'
#
loop_
_entity.id
_entity.type
_entity.pdbx_description
1 polymer ?
#
loop_
_entity_poly.entity_id
_entity_poly.type
_entity_poly.pdbx_seq_one_letter_code
_entity_poly.pdbx_strand_id
1 'polypeptide(L)'
;MQNSEGFPVPTKKTMAAGNLTSLKLKTAAVHEHSRNRDVEEAGNDDFGLALEKLKLVSRKKLIVLDLNGLLVHRVFRFDRNINVQDYPPPDVISGPYLGLSVANFWNSVLKDLKWEYGLLQGRLKDKLLFVWDKERCTDSGFKSLEKKDKPIFLKELKKLWEDPALPWRRGQYSSSNTLLIDDAPYKALLNPPNTAIFPESYKFDMENDAVLGSNGELRLFLDGLAEAADVPSYVKEHRIGQATITESDPNWDYYSKIVRNPTSRKLKTAVVNSRNRDVKAGKDDFVRPLEKQNLVPRKKLLVLDLNGLLVHRVYRFRPNTNVQNYPPPDVISGPFLVFTRPFCSEFLEFCFERFEVGIWSSARERSIDTILSSIKTGLKDKLLFVWDQEKCTDSGFKSLERKRKPIFLKELRKLWEDPTLPWCCGPYSSSNTLLIDDARYKALLNPPNTAIFLQSYKVDNGNDTVLESNSELRLFLDGLSEADDVPSYVKEHPIGQPAITDSHAEWGYYSEIIRQLRQKELIWKEDSFSVRDCW
;
A
#
# COMPACT_ATOMS: atom_id res chain seq x y z
N MET A 1 -71.62 4.00 -50.37
CA MET A 1 -72.53 2.86 -50.23
C MET A 1 -72.45 2.37 -48.80
N GLN A 2 -73.59 2.39 -48.10
CA GLN A 2 -74.04 1.63 -46.91
C GLN A 2 -72.98 1.25 -45.85
N ASN A 3 -73.04 1.83 -44.64
CA ASN A 3 -73.85 1.42 -43.47
C ASN A 3 -73.55 0.01 -42.95
N SER A 4 -73.03 -0.09 -41.71
CA SER A 4 -73.75 -0.75 -40.60
C SER A 4 -73.02 -0.62 -39.27
N GLU A 5 -73.81 -0.30 -38.26
CA GLU A 5 -73.50 -0.02 -36.85
C GLU A 5 -73.13 -1.27 -36.02
N GLY A 6 -72.54 -1.04 -34.84
CA GLY A 6 -72.47 -2.04 -33.77
C GLY A 6 -71.63 -1.62 -32.55
N PHE A 7 -72.26 -1.06 -31.52
CA PHE A 7 -71.81 -1.00 -30.11
C PHE A 7 -72.78 -1.88 -29.28
N PRO A 8 -72.45 -2.49 -28.09
CA PRO A 8 -71.80 -1.83 -26.93
C PRO A 8 -70.91 -2.68 -25.94
N VAL A 9 -69.93 -2.01 -25.28
CA VAL A 9 -69.60 -1.82 -23.80
C VAL A 9 -69.77 -2.99 -22.77
N PRO A 10 -69.09 -3.09 -21.57
CA PRO A 10 -67.81 -2.59 -21.00
C PRO A 10 -66.92 -3.66 -20.28
N THR A 11 -65.65 -3.37 -19.94
CA THR A 11 -65.09 -3.45 -18.55
C THR A 11 -63.65 -2.88 -18.41
N LYS A 12 -63.44 -2.18 -17.28
CA LYS A 12 -62.26 -1.45 -16.73
C LYS A 12 -61.07 -2.39 -16.46
N LYS A 13 -59.78 -2.02 -16.28
CA LYS A 13 -58.93 -0.82 -16.06
C LYS A 13 -57.48 -1.35 -16.36
N THR A 14 -56.47 -0.56 -16.73
CA THR A 14 -55.50 0.11 -15.82
C THR A 14 -54.49 0.90 -16.68
N MET A 15 -54.00 2.03 -16.14
CA MET A 15 -53.17 3.04 -16.79
C MET A 15 -51.70 2.64 -17.00
N ALA A 16 -51.09 3.13 -18.08
CA ALA A 16 -49.65 3.44 -18.16
C ALA A 16 -49.41 4.56 -19.20
N ALA A 17 -48.99 5.74 -18.71
CA ALA A 17 -48.28 6.77 -19.47
C ALA A 17 -46.84 6.27 -19.71
N GLY A 18 -46.12 6.50 -20.82
CA GLY A 18 -46.07 7.68 -21.67
C GLY A 18 -44.61 8.16 -21.64
N ASN A 19 -43.75 7.66 -22.55
CA ASN A 19 -42.39 8.15 -22.76
C ASN A 19 -42.18 8.36 -24.27
N LEU A 20 -41.98 9.61 -24.65
CA LEU A 20 -41.62 10.03 -26.01
C LEU A 20 -40.15 10.46 -26.01
N THR A 21 -39.36 9.85 -26.87
CA THR A 21 -37.95 10.13 -27.10
C THR A 21 -37.74 11.08 -28.29
N SER A 22 -36.64 11.84 -28.18
CA SER A 22 -35.70 12.16 -29.26
C SER A 22 -36.09 13.18 -30.33
N LEU A 23 -35.49 14.38 -30.24
CA LEU A 23 -35.10 15.16 -31.41
C LEU A 23 -33.60 15.52 -31.34
N LYS A 24 -32.92 15.27 -32.47
CA LYS A 24 -31.50 15.44 -32.80
C LYS A 24 -31.07 16.91 -32.94
N LEU A 25 -29.75 17.15 -32.95
CA LEU A 25 -28.92 17.96 -33.88
C LEU A 25 -27.60 18.33 -33.16
N LYS A 26 -26.40 18.44 -33.74
CA LYS A 26 -25.73 18.11 -35.01
C LYS A 26 -24.27 18.56 -34.77
N THR A 27 -23.25 17.82 -35.23
CA THR A 27 -21.90 18.40 -35.36
C THR A 27 -21.30 17.97 -36.69
N ALA A 28 -20.70 18.93 -37.39
CA ALA A 28 -20.35 18.89 -38.79
C ALA A 28 -19.04 18.14 -39.06
N ALA A 29 -19.00 17.49 -40.23
CA ALA A 29 -17.82 16.88 -40.83
C ALA A 29 -17.09 17.89 -41.73
N VAL A 30 -15.77 17.83 -41.76
CA VAL A 30 -14.94 18.29 -42.88
C VAL A 30 -14.16 17.07 -43.37
N HIS A 31 -14.38 16.75 -44.64
CA HIS A 31 -13.69 15.73 -45.42
C HIS A 31 -12.38 16.29 -45.97
N GLU A 32 -11.30 15.51 -45.93
CA GLU A 32 -10.35 15.48 -47.04
C GLU A 32 -9.84 14.05 -47.27
N HIS A 33 -9.76 13.69 -48.55
CA HIS A 33 -9.53 12.36 -49.10
C HIS A 33 -8.02 12.08 -49.27
N SER A 34 -7.57 10.87 -48.89
CA SER A 34 -6.56 10.14 -49.67
C SER A 34 -6.58 8.66 -49.29
N ARG A 35 -6.73 7.82 -50.32
CA ARG A 35 -6.94 6.38 -50.29
C ARG A 35 -5.68 5.61 -49.91
N ASN A 36 -5.81 4.55 -49.11
CA ASN A 36 -5.38 3.20 -49.53
C ASN A 36 -5.76 2.10 -48.51
N ARG A 37 -6.63 1.19 -48.99
CA ARG A 37 -6.68 -0.27 -48.78
C ARG A 37 -6.85 -0.83 -47.37
N ASP A 38 -8.12 -1.09 -47.08
CA ASP A 38 -8.74 -2.27 -46.47
C ASP A 38 -7.80 -3.44 -46.09
N VAL A 39 -7.71 -3.68 -44.79
CA VAL A 39 -7.80 -5.03 -44.20
C VAL A 39 -8.75 -4.91 -43.01
N GLU A 40 -9.95 -5.47 -43.14
CA GLU A 40 -10.88 -5.69 -42.02
C GLU A 40 -10.29 -6.75 -41.07
N GLU A 41 -9.99 -6.38 -39.83
CA GLU A 41 -9.98 -7.31 -38.71
C GLU A 41 -11.00 -6.82 -37.69
N ALA A 42 -12.17 -7.46 -37.73
CA ALA A 42 -13.18 -7.39 -36.70
C ALA A 42 -12.68 -8.08 -35.42
N GLY A 43 -12.78 -7.39 -34.28
CA GLY A 43 -12.66 -7.98 -32.96
C GLY A 43 -11.41 -7.58 -32.18
N ASN A 44 -11.38 -6.36 -31.63
CA ASN A 44 -10.41 -6.02 -30.57
C ASN A 44 -10.92 -4.95 -29.57
N ASP A 45 -12.16 -4.55 -29.73
CA ASP A 45 -12.88 -3.56 -28.93
C ASP A 45 -13.37 -4.12 -27.59
N ASP A 46 -13.65 -5.43 -27.51
CA ASP A 46 -14.02 -6.09 -26.25
C ASP A 46 -12.79 -6.40 -25.37
N PHE A 47 -11.64 -6.68 -25.99
CA PHE A 47 -10.38 -6.95 -25.28
C PHE A 47 -9.73 -5.67 -24.75
N GLY A 48 -9.85 -4.54 -25.46
CA GLY A 48 -9.39 -3.24 -24.96
C GLY A 48 -10.12 -2.82 -23.69
N LEU A 49 -11.45 -2.99 -23.65
CA LEU A 49 -12.29 -2.75 -22.47
C LEU A 49 -12.02 -3.75 -21.33
N ALA A 50 -11.72 -5.02 -21.66
CA ALA A 50 -11.33 -6.02 -20.67
C ALA A 50 -9.93 -5.76 -20.10
N LEU A 51 -8.99 -5.25 -20.90
CA LEU A 51 -7.63 -4.91 -20.48
C LEU A 51 -7.59 -3.63 -19.64
N GLU A 52 -8.44 -2.65 -19.97
CA GLU A 52 -8.70 -1.49 -19.11
C GLU A 52 -9.24 -1.96 -17.76
N LYS A 53 -10.26 -2.84 -17.74
CA LYS A 53 -10.81 -3.48 -16.53
C LYS A 53 -9.81 -4.39 -15.78
N LEU A 54 -8.78 -4.93 -16.44
CA LEU A 54 -7.78 -5.83 -15.85
C LEU A 54 -6.57 -5.09 -15.24
N LYS A 55 -6.21 -3.90 -15.75
CA LYS A 55 -5.37 -2.94 -15.02
C LYS A 55 -6.09 -2.42 -13.77
N LEU A 56 -7.41 -2.34 -13.86
CA LEU A 56 -8.39 -1.97 -12.84
C LEU A 56 -8.74 -3.06 -11.83
N VAL A 57 -7.99 -4.17 -11.74
CA VAL A 57 -8.03 -5.02 -10.54
C VAL A 57 -7.32 -4.27 -9.41
N SER A 58 -7.95 -3.16 -9.02
CA SER A 58 -7.82 -2.41 -7.79
C SER A 58 -7.56 -3.40 -6.68
N ARG A 59 -6.36 -3.34 -6.08
CA ARG A 59 -6.20 -3.84 -4.73
C ARG A 59 -7.23 -3.06 -3.93
N LYS A 60 -8.36 -3.71 -3.59
CA LYS A 60 -9.46 -3.09 -2.84
C LYS A 60 -8.86 -2.18 -1.77
N LYS A 61 -9.21 -0.89 -1.81
CA LYS A 61 -8.77 0.06 -0.79
C LYS A 61 -9.57 -0.19 0.49
N LEU A 62 -8.90 -0.22 1.62
CA LEU A 62 -9.55 -0.19 2.92
C LEU A 62 -9.84 1.26 3.28
N ILE A 63 -11.11 1.60 3.44
CA ILE A 63 -11.53 2.92 3.89
C ILE A 63 -11.97 2.81 5.35
N VAL A 64 -11.40 3.64 6.21
CA VAL A 64 -11.73 3.73 7.64
C VAL A 64 -12.45 5.06 7.85
N LEU A 65 -13.73 5.01 8.19
CA LEU A 65 -14.57 6.19 8.37
C LEU A 65 -14.73 6.51 9.86
N ASP A 66 -14.54 7.78 10.24
CA ASP A 66 -15.07 8.24 11.53
C ASP A 66 -16.60 8.24 11.49
N LEU A 67 -17.21 7.95 12.64
CA LEU A 67 -18.65 8.04 12.78
C LEU A 67 -19.05 9.48 13.07
N ASN A 68 -18.50 10.06 14.12
CA ASN A 68 -18.91 11.37 14.62
C ASN A 68 -18.21 12.51 13.88
N GLY A 69 -18.98 13.48 13.39
CA GLY A 69 -18.47 14.60 12.60
C GLY A 69 -18.24 14.26 11.13
N LEU A 70 -18.44 13.01 10.71
CA LEU A 70 -18.40 12.62 9.30
C LEU A 70 -19.72 12.00 8.85
N LEU A 71 -20.18 10.93 9.51
CA LEU A 71 -21.42 10.24 9.17
C LEU A 71 -22.61 10.70 10.02
N VAL A 72 -22.35 11.11 11.27
CA VAL A 72 -23.39 11.57 12.21
C VAL A 72 -22.87 12.75 13.03
N HIS A 73 -23.77 13.62 13.48
CA HIS A 73 -23.46 14.63 14.50
C HIS A 73 -24.12 14.24 15.82
N ARG A 74 -23.32 14.09 16.89
CA ARG A 74 -23.85 13.75 18.22
C ARG A 74 -24.01 14.99 19.07
N VAL A 75 -25.23 15.20 19.57
CA VAL A 75 -25.58 16.30 20.47
C VAL A 75 -25.92 15.75 21.85
N PHE A 76 -25.33 16.33 22.89
CA PHE A 76 -25.67 15.95 24.26
C PHE A 76 -26.98 16.61 24.67
N ARG A 77 -28.03 15.81 24.87
CA ARG A 77 -29.39 16.31 25.11
C ARG A 77 -29.55 17.12 26.40
N PHE A 78 -28.61 17.09 27.35
CA PHE A 78 -28.64 17.96 28.55
C PHE A 78 -27.70 19.17 28.45
N ASP A 79 -27.16 19.47 27.26
CA ASP A 79 -26.40 20.70 27.08
C ASP A 79 -27.32 21.90 27.31
N ARG A 80 -27.04 22.67 28.37
CA ARG A 80 -27.88 23.82 28.79
C ARG A 80 -27.87 24.96 27.77
N ASN A 81 -26.97 24.92 26.80
CA ASN A 81 -26.87 25.91 25.73
C ASN A 81 -27.67 25.53 24.48
N ILE A 82 -28.28 24.34 24.42
CA ILE A 82 -29.00 23.84 23.24
C ILE A 82 -30.46 23.61 23.61
N ASN A 83 -31.35 24.41 23.02
CA ASN A 83 -32.79 24.17 23.10
C ASN A 83 -33.20 23.23 21.96
N VAL A 84 -33.41 21.95 22.29
CA VAL A 84 -33.70 20.87 21.32
C VAL A 84 -34.95 21.15 20.47
N GLN A 85 -35.85 22.05 20.89
CA GLN A 85 -37.03 22.44 20.11
C GLN A 85 -36.74 23.36 18.92
N ASP A 86 -35.57 24.02 18.90
CA ASP A 86 -35.20 24.97 17.83
C ASP A 86 -34.57 24.25 16.61
N TYR A 87 -34.58 22.91 16.60
CA TYR A 87 -33.80 22.10 15.67
C TYR A 87 -34.61 20.94 15.08
N PRO A 88 -34.17 20.38 13.92
CA PRO A 88 -34.79 19.20 13.35
C PRO A 88 -34.85 18.04 14.36
N PRO A 89 -35.92 17.23 14.36
CA PRO A 89 -35.98 16.05 15.21
C PRO A 89 -34.80 15.10 14.89
N PRO A 90 -34.12 14.56 15.91
CA PRO A 90 -32.97 13.67 15.69
C PRO A 90 -33.43 12.36 15.05
N ASP A 91 -32.60 11.81 14.15
CA ASP A 91 -32.87 10.52 13.52
C ASP A 91 -33.03 9.38 14.54
N VAL A 92 -32.28 9.45 15.67
CA VAL A 92 -32.38 8.52 16.81
C VAL A 92 -32.01 9.21 18.13
N ILE A 93 -32.61 8.75 19.23
CA ILE A 93 -32.29 9.15 20.61
C ILE A 93 -31.83 7.91 21.40
N SER A 94 -30.68 7.99 22.10
CA SER A 94 -30.16 6.90 22.94
C SER A 94 -29.37 7.44 24.16
N GLY A 95 -29.42 6.75 25.30
CA GLY A 95 -28.74 7.12 26.56
C GLY A 95 -29.64 7.78 27.64
N PRO A 96 -29.16 7.97 28.89
CA PRO A 96 -29.99 8.16 30.08
C PRO A 96 -30.65 9.53 30.12
N TYR A 97 -31.82 9.60 29.50
CA TYR A 97 -33.01 10.17 30.11
C TYR A 97 -33.95 9.01 30.47
N LEU A 98 -33.77 8.46 31.68
CA LEU A 98 -34.79 7.94 32.63
C LEU A 98 -34.18 6.91 33.62
N GLY A 99 -34.22 7.25 34.92
CA GLY A 99 -34.47 6.29 36.01
C GLY A 99 -33.32 5.45 36.63
N LEU A 100 -32.73 6.00 37.71
CA LEU A 100 -32.27 5.35 38.96
C LEU A 100 -31.11 4.30 39.04
N SER A 101 -30.29 4.56 40.08
CA SER A 101 -29.61 3.64 41.02
C SER A 101 -28.13 3.31 40.81
N VAL A 102 -27.37 3.65 41.86
CA VAL A 102 -25.93 3.63 42.07
C VAL A 102 -25.43 2.18 42.25
N ALA A 103 -24.54 1.72 41.36
CA ALA A 103 -23.53 0.67 41.63
C ALA A 103 -22.65 0.31 40.41
N ASN A 104 -23.02 0.64 39.16
CA ASN A 104 -22.33 0.11 37.97
C ASN A 104 -21.82 1.20 37.01
N PHE A 105 -21.05 2.15 37.54
CA PHE A 105 -20.51 3.31 36.79
C PHE A 105 -19.51 2.93 35.66
N TRP A 106 -19.02 1.68 35.63
CA TRP A 106 -17.98 1.24 34.69
C TRP A 106 -18.46 0.44 33.46
N ASN A 107 -19.75 0.14 33.32
CA ASN A 107 -20.28 -0.66 32.19
C ASN A 107 -21.02 0.15 31.10
N SER A 108 -20.96 1.49 31.13
CA SER A 108 -21.79 2.34 30.24
C SER A 108 -21.26 2.47 28.80
N VAL A 109 -19.96 2.36 28.58
CA VAL A 109 -19.35 2.63 27.26
C VAL A 109 -19.66 1.51 26.24
N LEU A 110 -19.78 0.26 26.70
CA LEU A 110 -20.17 -0.89 25.86
C LEU A 110 -21.64 -0.85 25.40
N LYS A 111 -22.49 -0.04 26.03
CA LYS A 111 -23.88 0.15 25.60
C LYS A 111 -24.02 1.20 24.50
N ASP A 112 -23.11 2.15 24.39
CA ASP A 112 -23.20 3.22 23.39
C ASP A 112 -22.97 2.68 21.97
N LEU A 113 -22.00 1.76 21.78
CA LEU A 113 -21.80 1.13 20.47
C LEU A 113 -22.87 0.13 20.10
N LYS A 114 -23.47 -0.63 21.03
CA LYS A 114 -24.51 -1.60 20.67
C LYS A 114 -25.72 -0.98 19.98
N TRP A 115 -25.96 0.33 20.18
CA TRP A 115 -27.12 1.05 19.64
C TRP A 115 -26.79 2.07 18.55
N GLU A 116 -25.60 2.69 18.56
CA GLU A 116 -25.08 3.40 17.37
C GLU A 116 -24.92 2.41 16.18
N TYR A 117 -24.53 1.17 16.48
CA TYR A 117 -24.57 0.01 15.58
C TYR A 117 -26.00 -0.47 15.26
N GLY A 118 -26.99 -0.02 16.05
CA GLY A 118 -28.43 -0.16 15.83
C GLY A 118 -28.97 0.79 14.74
N LEU A 119 -28.38 1.97 14.60
CA LEU A 119 -28.78 3.01 13.63
C LEU A 119 -28.40 2.65 12.19
N LEU A 120 -27.29 1.92 12.04
CA LEU A 120 -26.85 1.30 10.79
C LEU A 120 -27.60 -0.02 10.49
N GLN A 121 -28.62 -0.40 11.28
CA GLN A 121 -29.34 -1.66 11.07
C GLN A 121 -30.21 -1.63 9.82
N GLY A 122 -29.62 -2.22 8.80
CA GLY A 122 -30.20 -2.66 7.55
C GLY A 122 -29.13 -3.41 6.76
N ARG A 123 -29.29 -3.46 5.43
CA ARG A 123 -28.43 -4.14 4.43
C ARG A 123 -26.93 -3.76 4.44
N LEU A 124 -26.48 -2.86 5.32
CA LEU A 124 -25.10 -2.38 5.42
C LEU A 124 -24.27 -3.10 6.50
N LYS A 125 -24.89 -3.66 7.55
CA LYS A 125 -24.16 -4.35 8.61
C LYS A 125 -23.32 -5.51 8.08
N ASP A 126 -23.88 -6.28 7.15
CA ASP A 126 -23.18 -7.41 6.52
C ASP A 126 -22.13 -6.97 5.49
N LYS A 127 -22.03 -5.66 5.20
CA LYS A 127 -21.07 -5.07 4.28
C LYS A 127 -19.89 -4.37 4.98
N LEU A 128 -19.98 -4.12 6.28
CA LEU A 128 -18.89 -3.53 7.07
C LEU A 128 -17.87 -4.62 7.42
N LEU A 129 -16.59 -4.34 7.17
CA LEU A 129 -15.51 -5.29 7.49
C LEU A 129 -15.21 -5.34 9.00
N PHE A 130 -15.34 -4.22 9.70
CA PHE A 130 -15.14 -4.11 11.14
C PHE A 130 -15.83 -2.87 11.68
N VAL A 131 -16.07 -2.84 12.99
CA VAL A 131 -16.39 -1.63 13.75
C VAL A 131 -15.55 -1.63 15.01
N TRP A 132 -14.83 -0.54 15.23
CA TRP A 132 -13.93 -0.34 16.37
C TRP A 132 -14.38 0.85 17.18
N ASP A 133 -14.20 0.74 18.48
CA ASP A 133 -14.51 1.80 19.44
C ASP A 133 -13.24 2.52 19.92
N LYS A 134 -13.43 3.40 20.90
CA LYS A 134 -12.32 4.14 21.51
C LYS A 134 -11.29 3.24 22.20
N GLU A 135 -11.66 2.03 22.65
CA GLU A 135 -10.74 1.10 23.31
C GLU A 135 -9.70 0.55 22.33
N ARG A 136 -10.03 0.56 21.02
CA ARG A 136 -9.08 0.22 19.95
C ARG A 136 -8.19 1.39 19.54
N CYS A 137 -8.54 2.61 19.91
CA CYS A 137 -7.71 3.80 19.67
C CYS A 137 -6.57 3.90 20.69
N THR A 138 -5.58 4.76 20.43
CA THR A 138 -4.48 5.04 21.39
C THR A 138 -4.81 6.30 22.16
N ASP A 139 -4.93 6.20 23.48
CA ASP A 139 -5.02 7.36 24.35
C ASP A 139 -3.69 8.13 24.31
N SER A 140 -3.73 9.37 23.83
CA SER A 140 -2.56 10.23 23.81
C SER A 140 -2.14 10.72 25.20
N GLY A 141 -3.07 10.77 26.15
CA GLY A 141 -2.93 11.49 27.41
C GLY A 141 -3.07 13.02 27.28
N PHE A 142 -3.43 13.51 26.09
CA PHE A 142 -3.60 14.94 25.78
C PHE A 142 -5.05 15.28 25.47
N LYS A 143 -5.39 16.58 25.52
CA LYS A 143 -6.73 17.12 25.26
C LYS A 143 -6.75 17.92 23.95
N SER A 144 -7.90 18.06 23.31
CA SER A 144 -8.04 18.87 22.10
C SER A 144 -7.78 20.36 22.42
N LEU A 145 -7.10 21.06 21.52
CA LEU A 145 -6.91 22.52 21.63
C LEU A 145 -8.24 23.28 21.49
N GLU A 146 -9.14 22.79 20.63
CA GLU A 146 -10.48 23.37 20.41
C GLU A 146 -11.42 23.12 21.59
N LYS A 147 -11.34 21.93 22.21
CA LYS A 147 -12.18 21.53 23.34
C LYS A 147 -11.30 21.01 24.47
N LYS A 148 -11.01 21.89 25.44
CA LYS A 148 -10.10 21.64 26.58
C LYS A 148 -10.46 20.42 27.43
N ASP A 149 -11.69 19.90 27.35
CA ASP A 149 -12.11 18.68 28.06
C ASP A 149 -12.20 17.43 27.20
N LYS A 150 -12.03 17.56 25.89
CA LYS A 150 -12.09 16.43 24.95
C LYS A 150 -10.73 15.74 24.91
N PRO A 151 -10.58 14.48 25.36
CA PRO A 151 -9.35 13.72 25.20
C PRO A 151 -9.05 13.43 23.72
N ILE A 152 -7.77 13.36 23.36
CA ILE A 152 -7.32 12.97 22.02
C ILE A 152 -7.06 11.47 22.00
N PHE A 153 -7.84 10.76 21.21
CA PHE A 153 -7.64 9.35 20.86
C PHE A 153 -7.10 9.25 19.44
N LEU A 154 -5.92 8.65 19.28
CA LEU A 154 -5.25 8.48 18.01
C LEU A 154 -5.75 7.21 17.31
N LYS A 155 -6.09 7.33 16.03
CA LYS A 155 -6.58 6.26 15.17
C LYS A 155 -5.45 5.71 14.31
N GLU A 156 -4.58 4.95 14.95
CA GLU A 156 -3.39 4.38 14.32
C GLU A 156 -3.73 3.24 13.36
N LEU A 157 -3.58 3.47 12.06
CA LEU A 157 -3.89 2.47 11.02
C LEU A 157 -3.04 1.20 11.16
N LYS A 158 -1.83 1.28 11.72
CA LYS A 158 -0.99 0.10 11.99
C LYS A 158 -1.68 -0.95 12.86
N LYS A 159 -2.54 -0.52 13.80
CA LYS A 159 -3.31 -1.45 14.62
C LYS A 159 -4.24 -2.33 13.77
N LEU A 160 -4.82 -1.78 12.70
CA LEU A 160 -5.65 -2.52 11.76
C LEU A 160 -4.84 -3.51 10.92
N TRP A 161 -3.61 -3.15 10.55
CA TRP A 161 -2.74 -4.01 9.75
C TRP A 161 -2.17 -5.19 10.56
N GLU A 162 -2.10 -5.04 11.88
CA GLU A 162 -1.47 -5.98 12.80
C GLU A 162 -2.45 -6.84 13.60
N ASP A 163 -3.73 -6.45 13.73
CA ASP A 163 -4.70 -7.18 14.55
C ASP A 163 -5.09 -8.54 13.90
N PRO A 164 -4.75 -9.68 14.52
CA PRO A 164 -5.05 -10.99 13.98
C PRO A 164 -6.53 -11.38 14.07
N ALA A 165 -7.36 -10.61 14.79
CA ALA A 165 -8.80 -10.86 14.91
C ALA A 165 -9.62 -10.27 13.74
N LEU A 166 -9.00 -9.50 12.84
CA LEU A 166 -9.67 -8.90 11.69
C LEU A 166 -9.77 -9.90 10.51
N PRO A 167 -10.78 -9.76 9.64
CA PRO A 167 -11.14 -10.79 8.65
C PRO A 167 -10.19 -10.86 7.43
N TRP A 168 -9.15 -10.03 7.39
CA TRP A 168 -8.17 -10.02 6.30
C TRP A 168 -6.86 -10.69 6.70
N ARG A 169 -6.12 -11.17 5.69
CA ARG A 169 -4.80 -11.76 5.93
C ARG A 169 -3.79 -10.66 6.24
N ARG A 170 -2.80 -10.97 7.08
CA ARG A 170 -1.66 -10.09 7.33
C ARG A 170 -1.03 -9.67 5.99
N GLY A 171 -0.77 -8.38 5.82
CA GLY A 171 -0.25 -7.82 4.57
C GLY A 171 -1.29 -7.43 3.51
N GLN A 172 -2.53 -7.90 3.63
CA GLN A 172 -3.60 -7.55 2.68
C GLN A 172 -3.88 -6.04 2.63
N TYR A 173 -3.75 -5.36 3.77
CA TYR A 173 -3.83 -3.91 3.88
C TYR A 173 -2.56 -3.34 4.51
N SER A 174 -2.13 -2.20 4.00
CA SER A 174 -0.99 -1.40 4.45
C SER A 174 -1.24 0.08 4.17
N SER A 175 -0.25 0.94 4.41
CA SER A 175 -0.30 2.36 4.06
C SER A 175 -0.61 2.61 2.57
N SER A 176 -0.16 1.72 1.68
CA SER A 176 -0.35 1.87 0.23
C SER A 176 -1.81 1.75 -0.23
N ASN A 177 -2.68 1.13 0.57
CA ASN A 177 -4.07 0.87 0.17
C ASN A 177 -5.08 1.05 1.31
N THR A 178 -4.72 1.79 2.37
CA THR A 178 -5.62 2.12 3.48
C THR A 178 -5.74 3.64 3.63
N LEU A 179 -6.97 4.14 3.65
CA LEU A 179 -7.28 5.55 3.87
C LEU A 179 -8.10 5.73 5.16
N LEU A 180 -7.68 6.64 6.04
CA LEU A 180 -8.48 7.15 7.14
C LEU A 180 -9.24 8.42 6.70
N ILE A 181 -10.53 8.49 6.99
CA ILE A 181 -11.38 9.65 6.75
C ILE A 181 -11.95 10.07 8.10
N ASP A 182 -11.51 11.22 8.57
CA ASP A 182 -11.82 11.68 9.92
C ASP A 182 -11.98 13.20 9.91
N ASP A 183 -12.90 13.75 10.69
CA ASP A 183 -13.11 15.20 10.73
C ASP A 183 -12.01 15.96 11.48
N ALA A 184 -11.09 15.25 12.15
CA ALA A 184 -10.11 15.82 13.06
C ALA A 184 -8.67 15.39 12.69
N PRO A 185 -7.87 16.28 12.10
CA PRO A 185 -6.47 16.02 11.72
C PRO A 185 -5.61 15.39 12.81
N TYR A 186 -5.79 15.83 14.07
CA TYR A 186 -5.00 15.35 15.20
C TYR A 186 -5.21 13.87 15.54
N LYS A 187 -6.30 13.23 15.10
CA LYS A 187 -6.51 11.80 15.33
C LYS A 187 -5.60 10.92 14.47
N ALA A 188 -5.00 11.48 13.41
CA ALA A 188 -4.13 10.76 12.47
C ALA A 188 -2.63 11.01 12.68
N LEU A 189 -2.21 11.72 13.75
CA LEU A 189 -0.82 12.20 13.96
C LEU A 189 0.28 11.13 13.84
N LEU A 190 -0.03 9.86 14.10
CA LEU A 190 0.94 8.76 14.07
C LEU A 190 0.80 7.89 12.82
N ASN A 191 -0.08 8.25 11.89
CA ASN A 191 -0.24 7.54 10.64
C ASN A 191 0.81 8.00 9.61
N PRO A 192 1.20 7.14 8.66
CA PRO A 192 2.09 7.55 7.58
C PRO A 192 1.54 8.73 6.78
N PRO A 193 2.41 9.57 6.19
CA PRO A 193 1.98 10.71 5.38
C PRO A 193 0.99 10.31 4.27
N ASN A 194 0.04 11.20 4.00
CA ASN A 194 -0.97 11.04 2.94
C ASN A 194 -1.82 9.75 3.06
N THR A 195 -1.98 9.18 4.26
CA THR A 195 -2.90 8.05 4.52
C THR A 195 -4.22 8.48 5.17
N ALA A 196 -4.47 9.78 5.26
CA ALA A 196 -5.70 10.34 5.82
C ALA A 196 -6.14 11.60 5.06
N ILE A 197 -7.45 11.83 5.02
CA ILE A 197 -8.08 13.08 4.58
C ILE A 197 -9.03 13.58 5.67
N PHE A 198 -9.27 14.89 5.70
CA PHE A 198 -9.98 15.52 6.80
C PHE A 198 -11.14 16.43 6.35
N PRO A 199 -12.28 15.87 5.91
CA PRO A 199 -13.44 16.67 5.56
C PRO A 199 -13.88 17.61 6.69
N GLU A 200 -14.61 18.67 6.34
CA GLU A 200 -15.23 19.54 7.34
C GLU A 200 -16.19 18.73 8.23
N SER A 201 -16.22 19.08 9.52
CA SER A 201 -17.01 18.34 10.51
C SER A 201 -18.51 18.59 10.30
N TYR A 202 -19.27 17.54 10.03
CA TYR A 202 -20.73 17.59 9.90
C TYR A 202 -21.40 18.03 11.21
N LYS A 203 -22.31 18.99 11.07
CA LYS A 203 -23.21 19.48 12.11
C LYS A 203 -24.62 19.55 11.54
N PHE A 204 -25.56 19.11 12.35
CA PHE A 204 -26.99 19.06 12.05
C PHE A 204 -27.65 20.40 11.67
N ASP A 205 -27.05 21.53 12.05
CA ASP A 205 -27.53 22.88 11.76
C ASP A 205 -27.00 23.42 10.40
N MET A 206 -26.25 22.61 9.66
CA MET A 206 -25.81 22.95 8.31
C MET A 206 -26.89 22.57 7.29
N GLU A 207 -27.65 23.56 6.82
CA GLU A 207 -28.80 23.36 5.92
C GLU A 207 -28.43 22.80 4.53
N ASN A 208 -27.14 22.78 4.14
CA ASN A 208 -26.70 22.43 2.78
C ASN A 208 -25.46 21.49 2.75
N ASP A 209 -25.31 20.58 3.72
CA ASP A 209 -24.23 19.58 3.63
C ASP A 209 -24.53 18.55 2.53
N ALA A 210 -23.71 18.57 1.47
CA ALA A 210 -23.78 17.65 0.34
C ALA A 210 -22.53 16.77 0.21
N VAL A 211 -21.65 16.73 1.21
CA VAL A 211 -20.33 16.07 1.13
C VAL A 211 -20.45 14.57 0.79
N LEU A 212 -21.47 13.91 1.36
CA LEU A 212 -21.77 12.50 1.12
C LEU A 212 -22.74 12.26 -0.07
N GLY A 213 -23.20 13.32 -0.72
CA GLY A 213 -24.16 13.27 -1.82
C GLY A 213 -23.62 12.57 -3.07
N SER A 214 -24.49 12.29 -4.05
CA SER A 214 -24.09 11.64 -5.31
C SER A 214 -23.04 12.40 -6.11
N ASN A 215 -23.00 13.73 -5.97
CA ASN A 215 -22.00 14.62 -6.55
C ASN A 215 -21.18 15.33 -5.45
N GLY A 216 -21.16 14.77 -4.23
CA GLY A 216 -20.44 15.33 -3.10
C GLY A 216 -18.92 15.19 -3.25
N GLU A 217 -18.17 16.14 -2.71
CA GLU A 217 -16.71 16.17 -2.80
C GLU A 217 -16.07 14.85 -2.34
N LEU A 218 -16.52 14.29 -1.22
CA LEU A 218 -15.98 13.03 -0.71
C LEU A 218 -16.22 11.86 -1.66
N ARG A 219 -17.41 11.80 -2.28
CA ARG A 219 -17.75 10.72 -3.19
C ARG A 219 -16.92 10.79 -4.47
N LEU A 220 -16.78 11.98 -5.05
CA LEU A 220 -15.93 12.21 -6.22
C LEU A 220 -14.46 11.87 -5.92
N PHE A 221 -13.98 12.27 -4.74
CA PHE A 221 -12.63 11.91 -4.29
C PHE A 221 -12.46 10.39 -4.19
N LEU A 222 -13.44 9.69 -3.60
CA LEU A 222 -13.41 8.23 -3.45
C LEU A 222 -13.53 7.47 -4.78
N ASP A 223 -14.29 8.01 -5.75
CA ASP A 223 -14.38 7.45 -7.10
C ASP A 223 -13.02 7.51 -7.79
N GLY A 224 -12.31 8.64 -7.74
CA GLY A 224 -10.94 8.71 -8.27
C GLY A 224 -9.94 7.88 -7.46
N LEU A 225 -10.10 7.82 -6.13
CA LEU A 225 -9.26 6.96 -5.29
C LEU A 225 -9.44 5.49 -5.68
N ALA A 226 -10.64 5.04 -6.04
CA ALA A 226 -10.90 3.65 -6.43
C ALA A 226 -10.06 3.20 -7.63
N GLU A 227 -9.73 4.14 -8.52
CA GLU A 227 -8.91 3.98 -9.72
C GLU A 227 -7.41 4.19 -9.49
N ALA A 228 -7.04 4.88 -8.41
CA ALA A 228 -5.64 5.22 -8.13
C ALA A 228 -4.72 4.00 -7.91
N ALA A 229 -3.43 4.14 -8.23
CA ALA A 229 -2.44 3.08 -8.01
C ALA A 229 -2.23 2.77 -6.52
N ASP A 230 -2.14 3.82 -5.69
CA ASP A 230 -1.98 3.75 -4.24
C ASP A 230 -2.62 4.97 -3.55
N VAL A 231 -2.93 4.80 -2.26
CA VAL A 231 -3.56 5.84 -1.43
C VAL A 231 -2.64 7.05 -1.24
N PRO A 232 -1.36 6.91 -0.82
CA PRO A 232 -0.50 8.06 -0.55
C PRO A 232 -0.30 9.01 -1.74
N SER A 233 0.00 8.48 -2.93
CA SER A 233 0.19 9.33 -4.12
C SER A 233 -1.09 10.06 -4.50
N TYR A 234 -2.24 9.38 -4.45
CA TYR A 234 -3.52 10.01 -4.78
C TYR A 234 -3.91 11.11 -3.79
N VAL A 235 -3.79 10.84 -2.49
CA VAL A 235 -4.10 11.84 -1.43
C VAL A 235 -3.16 13.04 -1.52
N LYS A 236 -1.88 12.83 -1.88
CA LYS A 236 -0.91 13.92 -2.08
C LYS A 236 -1.36 14.88 -3.18
N GLU A 237 -1.85 14.35 -4.30
CA GLU A 237 -2.27 15.12 -5.48
C GLU A 237 -3.70 15.69 -5.38
N HIS A 238 -4.60 15.03 -4.65
CA HIS A 238 -6.04 15.33 -4.64
C HIS A 238 -6.56 15.68 -3.24
N ARG A 239 -5.83 16.52 -2.49
CA ARG A 239 -6.22 16.86 -1.11
C ARG A 239 -7.60 17.53 -1.05
N ILE A 240 -8.44 17.03 -0.14
CA ILE A 240 -9.73 17.62 0.21
C ILE A 240 -9.83 17.84 1.73
N GLY A 241 -10.63 18.82 2.13
CA GLY A 241 -10.84 19.18 3.53
C GLY A 241 -9.66 19.90 4.19
N GLN A 242 -9.57 19.77 5.52
CA GLN A 242 -8.58 20.40 6.38
C GLN A 242 -7.16 19.88 6.11
N ALA A 243 -6.18 20.73 6.38
CA ALA A 243 -4.77 20.38 6.22
C ALA A 243 -4.33 19.31 7.24
N THR A 244 -3.44 18.42 6.80
CA THR A 244 -2.75 17.50 7.70
C THR A 244 -1.84 18.28 8.65
N ILE A 245 -1.83 17.91 9.93
CA ILE A 245 -0.90 18.49 10.90
C ILE A 245 0.51 17.99 10.60
N THR A 246 1.41 18.91 10.27
CA THR A 246 2.84 18.66 10.01
C THR A 246 3.68 19.59 10.90
N GLU A 247 5.00 19.55 10.74
CA GLU A 247 5.91 20.43 11.48
C GLU A 247 5.71 21.92 11.19
N SER A 248 5.02 22.24 10.09
CA SER A 248 4.66 23.62 9.74
C SER A 248 3.37 24.11 10.42
N ASP A 249 2.68 23.27 11.19
CA ASP A 249 1.46 23.67 11.90
C ASP A 249 1.79 24.72 12.99
N PRO A 250 1.02 25.83 13.11
CA PRO A 250 1.25 26.85 14.14
C PRO A 250 1.26 26.30 15.57
N ASN A 251 0.58 25.17 15.80
CA ASN A 251 0.51 24.48 17.09
C ASN A 251 1.41 23.24 17.15
N TRP A 252 2.42 23.11 16.27
CA TRP A 252 3.30 21.94 16.25
C TRP A 252 4.03 21.71 17.58
N ASP A 253 4.36 22.76 18.34
CA ASP A 253 4.92 22.62 19.70
C ASP A 253 4.00 21.83 20.65
N TYR A 254 2.69 21.90 20.44
CA TYR A 254 1.71 21.09 21.16
C TYR A 254 1.68 19.66 20.62
N TYR A 255 1.48 19.50 19.32
CA TYR A 255 1.32 18.18 18.69
C TYR A 255 2.59 17.33 18.73
N SER A 256 3.77 17.94 18.66
CA SER A 256 5.06 17.25 18.80
C SER A 256 5.22 16.59 20.17
N LYS A 257 4.60 17.12 21.24
CA LYS A 257 4.57 16.46 22.56
C LYS A 257 3.76 15.17 22.52
N ILE A 258 2.67 15.14 21.75
CA ILE A 258 1.86 13.94 21.53
C ILE A 258 2.67 12.90 20.77
N VAL A 259 3.31 13.30 19.66
CA VAL A 259 4.15 12.42 18.83
C VAL A 259 5.34 11.85 19.60
N ARG A 260 5.89 12.62 20.55
CA ARG A 260 7.02 12.23 21.41
C ARG A 260 6.62 11.40 22.63
N ASN A 261 5.33 11.32 22.98
CA ASN A 261 4.90 10.69 24.23
C ASN A 261 5.13 9.17 24.23
N PRO A 262 5.89 8.61 25.21
CA PRO A 262 6.12 7.17 25.33
C PRO A 262 4.85 6.33 25.53
N THR A 263 3.78 6.86 26.16
CA THR A 263 2.52 6.12 26.32
C THR A 263 1.83 5.87 24.98
N SER A 264 1.98 6.79 24.02
CA SER A 264 1.51 6.62 22.64
C SER A 264 2.37 5.65 21.81
N ARG A 265 3.50 5.16 22.37
CA ARG A 265 4.45 4.23 21.71
C ARG A 265 4.53 2.84 22.36
N LYS A 266 3.83 2.58 23.47
CA LYS A 266 3.89 1.29 24.18
C LYS A 266 2.97 0.25 23.53
N LEU A 267 3.54 -0.62 22.71
CA LEU A 267 3.06 -1.99 22.47
C LEU A 267 4.18 -2.96 22.87
N LYS A 268 4.10 -3.51 24.08
CA LYS A 268 4.72 -4.79 24.42
C LYS A 268 3.73 -5.62 25.24
N THR A 269 3.20 -6.63 24.58
CA THR A 269 2.98 -7.99 25.09
C THR A 269 2.20 -8.14 26.40
N ALA A 270 0.89 -8.37 26.27
CA ALA A 270 0.11 -9.04 27.29
C ALA A 270 -0.84 -10.05 26.61
N VAL A 271 -0.30 -11.21 26.23
CA VAL A 271 -1.09 -12.44 26.22
C VAL A 271 -0.46 -13.36 27.25
N VAL A 272 -1.24 -13.55 28.30
CA VAL A 272 -1.00 -14.38 29.47
C VAL A 272 -0.86 -15.82 29.04
N ASN A 273 0.26 -16.46 29.36
CA ASN A 273 0.27 -17.86 29.74
C ASN A 273 0.65 -17.94 31.22
N SER A 274 -0.34 -18.25 32.04
CA SER A 274 -0.19 -18.59 33.45
C SER A 274 0.34 -20.01 33.61
N ARG A 275 1.11 -20.23 34.70
CA ARG A 275 1.72 -21.49 35.21
C ARG A 275 3.10 -21.75 34.58
N ASN A 276 4.21 -21.94 35.30
CA ASN A 276 4.45 -22.52 36.62
C ASN A 276 5.65 -21.87 37.34
N ARG A 277 5.74 -22.12 38.66
CA ARG A 277 6.70 -21.57 39.62
C ARG A 277 8.11 -22.21 39.53
N ASP A 278 9.05 -21.46 40.12
CA ASP A 278 10.30 -21.86 40.77
C ASP A 278 11.42 -22.52 39.94
N VAL A 279 12.51 -21.76 39.64
CA VAL A 279 13.92 -22.15 39.91
C VAL A 279 14.79 -20.88 40.02
N LYS A 280 15.74 -20.96 40.96
CA LYS A 280 16.68 -19.95 41.47
C LYS A 280 17.63 -19.32 40.44
N ALA A 281 18.09 -18.13 40.83
CA ALA A 281 19.06 -17.25 40.17
C ALA A 281 20.43 -17.88 39.87
N GLY A 282 20.95 -17.55 38.68
CA GLY A 282 22.34 -17.67 38.28
C GLY A 282 22.66 -16.54 37.28
N LYS A 283 23.69 -15.76 37.58
CA LYS A 283 24.17 -14.58 36.83
C LYS A 283 24.75 -14.98 35.47
N ASP A 284 24.38 -14.25 34.42
CA ASP A 284 25.33 -13.57 33.53
C ASP A 284 24.58 -12.55 32.64
N ASP A 285 24.81 -11.28 32.96
CA ASP A 285 24.31 -10.11 32.25
C ASP A 285 25.23 -9.79 31.07
N PHE A 286 24.69 -9.84 29.85
CA PHE A 286 25.07 -8.92 28.76
C PHE A 286 23.82 -8.58 27.93
N VAL A 287 22.79 -8.09 28.61
CA VAL A 287 21.67 -7.40 27.95
C VAL A 287 22.19 -6.02 27.55
N ARG A 288 22.47 -5.84 26.26
CA ARG A 288 22.71 -4.51 25.69
C ARG A 288 21.49 -3.63 25.98
N PRO A 289 21.65 -2.46 26.62
CA PRO A 289 20.55 -1.53 26.82
C PRO A 289 19.97 -1.14 25.46
N LEU A 290 18.64 -1.24 25.31
CA LEU A 290 17.93 -0.63 24.18
C LEU A 290 18.16 0.89 24.27
N GLU A 291 19.16 1.35 23.52
CA GLU A 291 19.43 2.76 23.35
C GLU A 291 18.21 3.45 22.73
N LYS A 292 17.93 4.64 23.28
CA LYS A 292 16.99 5.65 22.83
C LYS A 292 17.13 5.84 21.31
N GLN A 293 16.21 5.27 20.52
CA GLN A 293 16.09 5.66 19.11
C GLN A 293 15.39 7.02 19.06
N ASN A 294 16.22 8.05 18.90
CA ASN A 294 15.84 9.40 18.54
C ASN A 294 14.99 9.39 17.24
N LEU A 295 14.11 10.39 17.11
CA LEU A 295 13.28 10.72 15.96
C LEU A 295 14.13 11.11 14.72
N VAL A 296 14.96 10.20 14.23
CA VAL A 296 15.56 10.29 12.90
C VAL A 296 14.54 9.69 11.91
N PRO A 297 14.20 10.36 10.80
CA PRO A 297 13.43 9.74 9.73
C PRO A 297 14.05 8.39 9.40
N ARG A 298 13.24 7.32 9.44
CA ARG A 298 13.76 5.98 9.16
C ARG A 298 14.23 5.97 7.70
N LYS A 299 15.49 5.58 7.49
CA LYS A 299 16.10 5.45 6.17
C LYS A 299 15.22 4.62 5.23
N LYS A 300 15.15 5.00 3.96
CA LYS A 300 14.46 4.22 2.92
C LYS A 300 15.16 2.87 2.75
N LEU A 301 14.42 1.87 2.25
CA LEU A 301 14.95 0.54 1.97
C LEU A 301 15.45 0.45 0.53
N LEU A 302 16.72 0.07 0.38
CA LEU A 302 17.35 -0.22 -0.89
C LEU A 302 17.56 -1.73 -1.03
N VAL A 303 16.96 -2.31 -2.07
CA VAL A 303 17.08 -3.73 -2.39
C VAL A 303 17.96 -3.87 -3.62
N LEU A 304 19.12 -4.50 -3.48
CA LEU A 304 20.11 -4.62 -4.55
C LEU A 304 20.12 -6.04 -5.12
N ASP A 305 20.09 -6.16 -6.44
CA ASP A 305 20.48 -7.42 -7.09
C ASP A 305 21.96 -7.73 -6.88
N LEU A 306 22.30 -9.02 -6.85
CA LEU A 306 23.68 -9.45 -6.72
C LEU A 306 24.37 -9.54 -8.10
N ASN A 307 23.85 -10.39 -8.98
CA ASN A 307 24.50 -10.69 -10.26
C ASN A 307 24.05 -9.76 -11.37
N GLY A 308 24.99 -9.05 -12.00
CA GLY A 308 24.73 -8.05 -13.03
C GLY A 308 24.66 -6.63 -12.45
N LEU A 309 24.56 -6.49 -11.13
CA LEU A 309 24.65 -5.20 -10.45
C LEU A 309 25.93 -5.07 -9.62
N LEU A 310 26.17 -5.95 -8.64
CA LEU A 310 27.34 -5.87 -7.74
C LEU A 310 28.48 -6.79 -8.18
N VAL A 311 28.15 -7.92 -8.81
CA VAL A 311 29.13 -8.90 -9.30
C VAL A 311 28.73 -9.44 -10.67
N HIS A 312 29.70 -9.96 -11.42
CA HIS A 312 29.47 -10.76 -12.61
C HIS A 312 29.87 -12.21 -12.35
N ARG A 313 28.92 -13.14 -12.49
CA ARG A 313 29.17 -14.59 -12.31
C ARG A 313 29.26 -15.29 -13.65
N VAL A 314 30.42 -15.85 -13.94
CA VAL A 314 30.70 -16.61 -15.17
C VAL A 314 30.75 -18.09 -14.85
N TYR A 315 29.91 -18.89 -15.51
CA TYR A 315 29.96 -20.35 -15.37
C TYR A 315 31.17 -20.91 -16.13
N ARG A 316 32.15 -21.47 -15.41
CA ARG A 316 33.46 -21.84 -15.98
C ARG A 316 33.42 -23.04 -16.93
N PHE A 317 32.34 -23.84 -16.88
CA PHE A 317 32.18 -25.03 -17.70
C PHE A 317 31.28 -24.79 -18.93
N ARG A 318 31.05 -23.54 -19.36
CA ARG A 318 30.35 -23.31 -20.63
C ARG A 318 31.29 -23.67 -21.79
N PRO A 319 30.76 -24.28 -22.87
CA PRO A 319 31.56 -24.70 -24.03
C PRO A 319 32.41 -23.58 -24.65
N ASN A 320 31.93 -22.33 -24.59
CA ASN A 320 32.59 -21.16 -25.21
C ASN A 320 33.20 -20.18 -24.20
N THR A 321 33.32 -20.57 -22.92
CA THR A 321 33.99 -19.71 -21.93
C THR A 321 35.49 -19.96 -22.02
N ASN A 322 36.21 -19.08 -22.72
CA ASN A 322 37.66 -19.04 -22.65
C ASN A 322 38.08 -18.31 -21.37
N VAL A 323 38.40 -19.08 -20.32
CA VAL A 323 38.78 -18.54 -19.00
C VAL A 323 40.02 -17.63 -19.10
N GLN A 324 40.90 -17.84 -20.09
CA GLN A 324 42.11 -17.04 -20.27
C GLN A 324 41.84 -15.60 -20.75
N ASN A 325 40.64 -15.33 -21.27
CA ASN A 325 40.25 -13.98 -21.72
C ASN A 325 39.75 -13.10 -20.57
N TYR A 326 39.61 -13.66 -19.37
CA TYR A 326 39.17 -12.92 -18.19
C TYR A 326 40.36 -12.55 -17.31
N PRO A 327 40.28 -11.44 -16.55
CA PRO A 327 41.21 -11.20 -15.45
C PRO A 327 41.10 -12.33 -14.41
N PRO A 328 42.04 -12.42 -13.44
CA PRO A 328 41.87 -13.29 -12.29
C PRO A 328 40.54 -13.00 -11.57
N PRO A 329 39.74 -14.02 -11.21
CA PRO A 329 38.50 -13.80 -10.47
C PRO A 329 38.78 -13.42 -9.01
N ASP A 330 37.92 -12.56 -8.44
CA ASP A 330 38.00 -12.20 -7.02
C ASP A 330 37.69 -13.40 -6.13
N VAL A 331 36.75 -14.25 -6.55
CA VAL A 331 36.47 -15.50 -5.85
C VAL A 331 35.93 -16.59 -6.77
N ILE A 332 36.25 -17.85 -6.45
CA ILE A 332 35.69 -19.03 -7.09
C ILE A 332 34.61 -19.60 -6.18
N SER A 333 33.40 -19.70 -6.71
CA SER A 333 32.19 -20.00 -5.96
C SER A 333 31.47 -21.18 -6.62
N GLY A 334 31.86 -22.40 -6.22
CA GLY A 334 31.44 -23.64 -6.89
C GLY A 334 31.89 -23.67 -8.36
N PRO A 335 30.98 -23.83 -9.35
CA PRO A 335 31.33 -23.82 -10.76
C PRO A 335 31.41 -22.41 -11.37
N PHE A 336 31.30 -21.35 -10.57
CA PHE A 336 31.31 -19.97 -11.05
C PHE A 336 32.60 -19.24 -10.69
N LEU A 337 33.15 -18.52 -11.68
CA LEU A 337 34.12 -17.45 -11.46
C LEU A 337 33.32 -16.18 -11.16
N VAL A 338 33.70 -15.46 -10.11
CA VAL A 338 32.99 -14.27 -9.66
C VAL A 338 33.93 -13.08 -9.73
N PHE A 339 33.45 -12.03 -10.39
CA PHE A 339 34.14 -10.76 -10.56
C PHE A 339 33.32 -9.68 -9.87
N THR A 340 33.92 -9.00 -8.90
CA THR A 340 33.32 -7.87 -8.19
C THR A 340 33.30 -6.66 -9.12
N ARG A 341 32.17 -5.94 -9.16
CA ARG A 341 32.08 -4.72 -9.95
C ARG A 341 33.04 -3.67 -9.38
N PRO A 342 33.76 -2.89 -10.22
CA PRO A 342 34.59 -1.79 -9.74
C PRO A 342 33.82 -0.89 -8.77
N PHE A 343 34.49 -0.42 -7.70
CA PHE A 343 33.95 0.47 -6.67
C PHE A 343 32.81 -0.11 -5.79
N CYS A 344 32.59 -1.44 -5.83
CA CYS A 344 31.46 -2.06 -5.13
C CYS A 344 31.52 -1.90 -3.61
N SER A 345 32.70 -1.97 -2.99
CA SER A 345 32.84 -1.84 -1.53
C SER A 345 32.47 -0.42 -1.07
N GLU A 346 33.04 0.59 -1.74
CA GLU A 346 32.80 2.01 -1.51
C GLU A 346 31.35 2.40 -1.80
N PHE A 347 30.73 1.77 -2.80
CA PHE A 347 29.32 1.98 -3.13
C PHE A 347 28.38 1.45 -2.04
N LEU A 348 28.68 0.26 -1.51
CA LEU A 348 27.89 -0.31 -0.42
C LEU A 348 28.04 0.53 0.86
N GLU A 349 29.23 1.04 1.17
CA GLU A 349 29.43 1.99 2.26
C GLU A 349 28.56 3.25 2.09
N PHE A 350 28.59 3.86 0.91
CA PHE A 350 27.72 4.98 0.54
C PHE A 350 26.23 4.65 0.75
N CYS A 351 25.81 3.44 0.38
CA CYS A 351 24.43 2.99 0.56
C CYS A 351 24.08 2.83 2.05
N PHE A 352 24.93 2.20 2.86
CA PHE A 352 24.66 2.00 4.30
C PHE A 352 24.57 3.32 5.07
N GLU A 353 25.27 4.37 4.62
CA GLU A 353 25.17 5.71 5.21
C GLU A 353 23.77 6.33 5.06
N ARG A 354 23.04 6.00 3.99
CA ARG A 354 21.79 6.68 3.59
C ARG A 354 20.55 5.79 3.63
N PHE A 355 20.74 4.50 3.44
CA PHE A 355 19.68 3.52 3.27
C PHE A 355 19.82 2.36 4.26
N GLU A 356 18.70 1.72 4.49
CA GLU A 356 18.67 0.35 4.98
C GLU A 356 18.84 -0.54 3.75
N VAL A 357 19.78 -1.49 3.77
CA VAL A 357 20.20 -2.19 2.54
C VAL A 357 19.98 -3.69 2.68
N GLY A 358 19.34 -4.28 1.67
CA GLY A 358 19.21 -5.74 1.55
C GLY A 358 19.68 -6.24 0.19
N ILE A 359 20.17 -7.48 0.15
CA ILE A 359 20.51 -8.16 -1.11
C ILE A 359 19.40 -9.13 -1.47
N TRP A 360 18.95 -9.10 -2.73
CA TRP A 360 18.03 -10.10 -3.25
C TRP A 360 18.60 -10.69 -4.54
N SER A 361 19.05 -11.94 -4.49
CA SER A 361 19.66 -12.67 -5.61
C SER A 361 18.66 -13.62 -6.25
N SER A 362 18.61 -13.70 -7.59
CA SER A 362 17.85 -14.74 -8.30
C SER A 362 18.61 -16.07 -8.44
N ALA A 363 19.70 -16.26 -7.70
CA ALA A 363 20.48 -17.48 -7.69
C ALA A 363 20.36 -18.23 -6.36
N ARG A 364 20.48 -19.57 -6.40
CA ARG A 364 20.41 -20.44 -5.22
C ARG A 364 21.55 -20.17 -4.23
N GLU A 365 21.23 -20.28 -2.94
CA GLU A 365 21.96 -19.74 -1.79
C GLU A 365 23.41 -20.21 -1.57
N ARG A 366 23.78 -21.45 -1.90
CA ARG A 366 24.94 -22.20 -1.31
C ARG A 366 26.31 -21.49 -1.31
N SER A 367 26.46 -20.35 -1.95
CA SER A 367 27.71 -19.64 -2.10
C SER A 367 27.60 -18.11 -2.06
N ILE A 368 26.45 -17.54 -1.65
CA ILE A 368 26.26 -16.09 -1.53
C ILE A 368 27.18 -15.51 -0.46
N ASP A 369 27.34 -16.17 0.68
CA ASP A 369 28.21 -15.71 1.76
C ASP A 369 29.66 -15.54 1.30
N THR A 370 30.17 -16.50 0.53
CA THR A 370 31.52 -16.44 -0.04
C THR A 370 31.69 -15.24 -0.98
N ILE A 371 30.64 -14.90 -1.76
CA ILE A 371 30.64 -13.74 -2.65
C ILE A 371 30.58 -12.44 -1.85
N LEU A 372 29.74 -12.36 -0.83
CA LEU A 372 29.65 -11.17 0.02
C LEU A 372 30.97 -10.92 0.76
N SER A 373 31.60 -11.99 1.27
CA SER A 373 32.92 -11.90 1.90
C SER A 373 34.02 -11.47 0.94
N SER A 374 33.95 -11.85 -0.35
CA SER A 374 34.94 -11.40 -1.34
C SER A 374 34.79 -9.91 -1.70
N ILE A 375 33.58 -9.35 -1.60
CA ILE A 375 33.36 -7.91 -1.77
C ILE A 375 33.93 -7.17 -0.56
N LYS A 376 33.54 -7.59 0.65
CA LYS A 376 34.03 -7.01 1.90
C LYS A 376 33.78 -7.95 3.08
N THR A 377 34.80 -8.17 3.90
CA THR A 377 34.68 -8.93 5.15
C THR A 377 33.62 -8.31 6.09
N GLY A 378 32.74 -9.13 6.64
CA GLY A 378 31.67 -8.68 7.55
C GLY A 378 30.52 -7.93 6.88
N LEU A 379 30.45 -7.91 5.55
CA LEU A 379 29.38 -7.22 4.81
C LEU A 379 27.98 -7.74 5.17
N LYS A 380 27.85 -9.07 5.35
CA LYS A 380 26.58 -9.72 5.69
C LYS A 380 25.95 -9.17 6.97
N ASP A 381 26.77 -8.85 7.96
CA ASP A 381 26.30 -8.36 9.27
C ASP A 381 25.74 -6.93 9.21
N LYS A 382 26.05 -6.19 8.13
CA LYS A 382 25.53 -4.84 7.88
C LYS A 382 24.25 -4.82 7.05
N LEU A 383 23.93 -5.94 6.40
CA LEU A 383 22.75 -6.06 5.55
C LEU A 383 21.53 -6.37 6.41
N LEU A 384 20.40 -5.74 6.08
CA LEU A 384 19.14 -5.96 6.76
C LEU A 384 18.56 -7.35 6.45
N PHE A 385 18.83 -7.86 5.24
CA PHE A 385 18.55 -9.24 4.83
C PHE A 385 19.40 -9.63 3.62
N VAL A 386 19.54 -10.95 3.44
CA VAL A 386 20.08 -11.58 2.23
C VAL A 386 19.08 -12.63 1.77
N TRP A 387 18.45 -12.39 0.63
CA TRP A 387 17.49 -13.28 0.00
C TRP A 387 18.07 -13.90 -1.26
N ASP A 388 17.77 -15.17 -1.46
CA ASP A 388 18.22 -15.95 -2.60
C ASP A 388 17.04 -16.29 -3.52
N GLN A 389 17.26 -17.20 -4.46
CA GLN A 389 16.25 -17.65 -5.41
C GLN A 389 14.99 -18.21 -4.74
N GLU A 390 15.07 -18.82 -3.56
CA GLU A 390 13.91 -19.42 -2.89
C GLU A 390 12.87 -18.37 -2.48
N LYS A 391 13.30 -17.12 -2.28
CA LYS A 391 12.40 -16.00 -2.01
C LYS A 391 11.80 -15.39 -3.27
N CYS A 392 12.35 -15.67 -4.46
CA CYS A 392 11.76 -15.24 -5.73
C CYS A 392 10.45 -15.99 -6.07
N THR A 393 9.67 -15.45 -6.99
CA THR A 393 8.56 -16.18 -7.62
C THR A 393 9.03 -16.78 -8.94
N ASP A 394 8.95 -18.10 -9.05
CA ASP A 394 9.16 -18.78 -10.32
C ASP A 394 7.96 -18.50 -11.24
N SER A 395 8.18 -17.78 -12.32
CA SER A 395 7.14 -17.53 -13.31
C SER A 395 6.69 -18.81 -14.03
N GLY A 396 7.57 -19.81 -14.16
CA GLY A 396 7.42 -20.93 -15.08
C GLY A 396 7.87 -20.61 -16.52
N PHE A 397 8.27 -19.36 -16.79
CA PHE A 397 8.66 -18.88 -18.12
C PHE A 397 10.18 -18.74 -18.26
N LYS A 398 10.66 -18.58 -19.50
CA LYS A 398 12.09 -18.40 -19.84
C LYS A 398 12.35 -16.99 -20.38
N SER A 399 13.53 -16.42 -20.19
CA SER A 399 13.79 -15.08 -20.74
C SER A 399 13.87 -15.12 -22.26
N LEU A 400 13.29 -14.12 -22.93
CA LEU A 400 13.35 -13.98 -24.40
C LEU A 400 14.79 -13.95 -24.93
N GLU A 401 15.69 -13.26 -24.22
CA GLU A 401 17.11 -13.14 -24.55
C GLU A 401 17.91 -14.46 -24.45
N ARG A 402 17.44 -15.38 -23.59
CA ARG A 402 18.14 -16.64 -23.27
C ARG A 402 17.12 -17.73 -23.03
N LYS A 403 16.81 -18.51 -24.08
CA LYS A 403 15.75 -19.55 -24.10
C LYS A 403 15.79 -20.57 -22.94
N ARG A 404 16.93 -20.78 -22.28
CA ARG A 404 17.06 -21.70 -21.13
C ARG A 404 17.04 -21.01 -19.76
N LYS A 405 17.16 -19.68 -19.69
CA LYS A 405 17.22 -18.94 -18.42
C LYS A 405 15.80 -18.78 -17.87
N PRO A 406 15.46 -19.32 -16.68
CA PRO A 406 14.17 -19.08 -16.05
C PRO A 406 13.98 -17.61 -15.67
N ILE A 407 12.72 -17.15 -15.69
CA ILE A 407 12.32 -15.85 -15.16
C ILE A 407 11.91 -16.03 -13.70
N PHE A 408 12.70 -15.45 -12.81
CA PHE A 408 12.39 -15.32 -11.39
C PHE A 408 12.01 -13.87 -11.10
N LEU A 409 10.86 -13.67 -10.47
CA LEU A 409 10.36 -12.34 -10.10
C LEU A 409 10.73 -12.02 -8.65
N LYS A 410 11.03 -10.75 -8.38
CA LYS A 410 11.36 -10.18 -7.07
C LYS A 410 10.24 -9.25 -6.65
N GLU A 411 9.23 -9.84 -6.04
CA GLU A 411 8.02 -9.14 -5.63
C GLU A 411 8.24 -8.43 -4.29
N LEU A 412 8.41 -7.10 -4.30
CA LEU A 412 8.63 -6.29 -3.09
C LEU A 412 7.53 -6.50 -2.03
N ARG A 413 6.32 -6.87 -2.46
CA ARG A 413 5.25 -7.30 -1.57
C ARG A 413 5.68 -8.40 -0.61
N LYS A 414 6.40 -9.44 -1.08
CA LYS A 414 6.87 -10.52 -0.21
C LYS A 414 7.76 -9.98 0.90
N LEU A 415 8.59 -8.99 0.60
CA LEU A 415 9.45 -8.34 1.57
C LEU A 415 8.65 -7.55 2.62
N TRP A 416 7.60 -6.84 2.19
CA TRP A 416 6.74 -6.08 3.11
C TRP A 416 5.90 -6.98 4.04
N GLU A 417 5.64 -8.21 3.61
CA GLU A 417 4.75 -9.16 4.29
C GLU A 417 5.49 -10.29 5.05
N ASP A 418 6.80 -10.48 4.83
CA ASP A 418 7.55 -11.60 5.42
C ASP A 418 7.73 -11.42 6.94
N PRO A 419 7.17 -12.32 7.78
CA PRO A 419 7.20 -12.19 9.22
C PRO A 419 8.55 -12.57 9.85
N THR A 420 9.49 -13.11 9.07
CA THR A 420 10.83 -13.55 9.53
C THR A 420 11.87 -12.44 9.48
N LEU A 421 11.56 -11.32 8.84
CA LEU A 421 12.47 -10.18 8.73
C LEU A 421 12.53 -9.37 10.04
N PRO A 422 13.66 -8.71 10.34
CA PRO A 422 13.94 -8.12 11.66
C PRO A 422 13.11 -6.88 12.01
N TRP A 423 12.15 -6.50 11.17
CA TRP A 423 11.28 -5.36 11.38
C TRP A 423 9.82 -5.80 11.57
N CYS A 424 9.12 -5.17 12.54
CA CYS A 424 7.67 -5.33 12.70
C CYS A 424 6.95 -4.88 11.42
N CYS A 425 5.67 -5.23 11.22
CA CYS A 425 4.91 -4.83 10.03
C CYS A 425 4.98 -3.33 9.74
N GLY A 426 5.08 -2.96 8.46
CA GLY A 426 4.80 -1.60 7.98
C GLY A 426 5.89 -0.52 7.98
N PRO A 427 7.19 -0.73 8.31
CA PRO A 427 8.18 0.33 8.15
C PRO A 427 8.61 0.51 6.70
N TYR A 428 8.40 -0.51 5.85
CA TYR A 428 8.69 -0.46 4.43
C TYR A 428 7.45 -0.79 3.61
N SER A 429 7.26 -0.05 2.53
CA SER A 429 6.17 -0.15 1.57
C SER A 429 6.62 0.37 0.21
N SER A 430 5.72 0.50 -0.76
CA SER A 430 6.04 1.08 -2.08
C SER A 430 6.58 2.51 -2.00
N SER A 431 6.14 3.30 -1.01
CA SER A 431 6.55 4.70 -0.89
C SER A 431 8.00 4.89 -0.44
N ASN A 432 8.65 3.87 0.11
CA ASN A 432 10.00 3.99 0.68
C ASN A 432 10.91 2.78 0.44
N THR A 433 10.57 1.95 -0.55
CA THR A 433 11.39 0.80 -0.98
C THR A 433 11.75 0.92 -2.46
N LEU A 434 13.04 0.89 -2.79
CA LEU A 434 13.53 0.84 -4.17
C LEU A 434 14.26 -0.48 -4.44
N LEU A 435 13.89 -1.15 -5.54
CA LEU A 435 14.63 -2.27 -6.10
C LEU A 435 15.59 -1.78 -7.20
N ILE A 436 16.88 -2.10 -7.11
CA ILE A 436 17.86 -1.90 -8.18
C ILE A 436 18.23 -3.26 -8.76
N ASP A 437 18.03 -3.41 -10.06
CA ASP A 437 18.28 -4.65 -10.74
C ASP A 437 18.85 -4.41 -12.15
N ASP A 438 19.46 -5.41 -12.79
CA ASP A 438 19.89 -5.34 -14.18
C ASP A 438 18.78 -5.81 -15.16
N ALA A 439 17.82 -6.58 -14.67
CA ALA A 439 16.81 -7.26 -15.47
C ALA A 439 15.40 -6.74 -15.17
N ARG A 440 14.85 -5.97 -16.13
CA ARG A 440 13.53 -5.34 -16.08
C ARG A 440 12.39 -6.27 -15.68
N TYR A 441 12.39 -7.50 -16.20
CA TYR A 441 11.33 -8.46 -15.95
C TYR A 441 11.27 -8.92 -14.49
N LYS A 442 12.32 -8.77 -13.67
CA LYS A 442 12.30 -9.24 -12.28
C LYS A 442 11.33 -8.42 -11.42
N ALA A 443 11.03 -7.18 -11.80
CA ALA A 443 10.10 -6.32 -11.09
C ALA A 443 8.68 -6.30 -11.71
N LEU A 444 8.36 -7.22 -12.61
CA LEU A 444 7.14 -7.17 -13.44
C LEU A 444 5.82 -7.06 -12.64
N LEU A 445 5.79 -7.54 -11.40
CA LEU A 445 4.62 -7.49 -10.51
C LEU A 445 4.71 -6.41 -9.42
N ASN A 446 5.78 -5.62 -9.41
CA ASN A 446 5.93 -4.53 -8.45
C ASN A 446 5.11 -3.31 -8.87
N PRO A 447 4.71 -2.45 -7.91
CA PRO A 447 4.08 -1.18 -8.24
C PRO A 447 4.96 -0.33 -9.18
N PRO A 448 4.36 0.54 -10.00
CA PRO A 448 5.12 1.44 -10.87
C PRO A 448 6.13 2.27 -10.08
N ASN A 449 7.28 2.54 -10.70
CA ASN A 449 8.32 3.43 -10.14
C ASN A 449 8.90 2.98 -8.79
N THR A 450 8.80 1.70 -8.41
CA THR A 450 9.51 1.14 -7.23
C THR A 450 10.78 0.37 -7.60
N ALA A 451 11.23 0.47 -8.85
CA ALA A 451 12.44 -0.19 -9.33
C ALA A 451 13.13 0.62 -10.42
N ILE A 452 14.46 0.57 -10.45
CA ILE A 452 15.30 1.09 -11.54
C ILE A 452 16.14 -0.05 -12.14
N PHE A 453 16.46 0.05 -13.42
CA PHE A 453 17.12 -1.03 -14.16
C PHE A 453 18.40 -0.57 -14.82
N LEU A 454 19.55 -0.99 -14.30
CA LEU A 454 20.85 -0.56 -14.84
C LEU A 454 21.32 -1.48 -15.97
N GLN A 455 22.32 -1.01 -16.73
CA GLN A 455 23.02 -1.89 -17.65
C GLN A 455 23.77 -2.96 -16.86
N SER A 456 23.60 -4.22 -17.28
CA SER A 456 24.21 -5.39 -16.62
C SER A 456 25.73 -5.30 -16.66
N TYR A 457 26.36 -5.38 -15.48
CA TYR A 457 27.81 -5.47 -15.33
C TYR A 457 28.33 -6.79 -15.87
N LYS A 458 29.32 -6.68 -16.74
CA LYS A 458 30.11 -7.81 -17.22
C LYS A 458 31.58 -7.44 -17.22
N VAL A 459 32.40 -8.37 -16.74
CA VAL A 459 33.86 -8.18 -16.63
C VAL A 459 34.57 -7.96 -17.98
N ASP A 460 33.97 -8.42 -19.08
CA ASP A 460 34.51 -8.23 -20.44
C ASP A 460 34.22 -6.84 -21.02
N ASN A 461 33.36 -6.05 -20.38
CA ASN A 461 33.17 -4.64 -20.70
C ASN A 461 34.21 -3.81 -19.94
N GLY A 462 35.27 -3.37 -20.63
CA GLY A 462 36.28 -2.48 -20.05
C GLY A 462 35.68 -1.12 -19.67
N ASN A 463 36.08 -0.58 -18.50
CA ASN A 463 35.70 0.72 -17.94
C ASN A 463 34.26 0.85 -17.43
N ASP A 464 33.81 -0.04 -16.52
CA ASP A 464 32.56 0.17 -15.78
C ASP A 464 32.76 1.14 -14.60
N THR A 465 32.10 2.29 -14.65
CA THR A 465 32.13 3.35 -13.62
C THR A 465 30.78 3.59 -12.95
N VAL A 466 29.81 2.68 -13.15
CA VAL A 466 28.42 2.89 -12.68
C VAL A 466 28.31 2.99 -11.16
N LEU A 467 29.23 2.35 -10.42
CA LEU A 467 29.27 2.42 -8.95
C LEU A 467 30.29 3.45 -8.42
N GLU A 468 31.00 4.16 -9.31
CA GLU A 468 32.02 5.14 -8.95
C GLU A 468 31.41 6.33 -8.18
N SER A 469 32.25 7.02 -7.40
CA SER A 469 31.92 8.33 -6.83
C SER A 469 31.49 9.32 -7.92
N ASN A 470 30.44 10.10 -7.67
CA ASN A 470 29.84 11.03 -8.65
C ASN A 470 29.21 10.38 -9.90
N SER A 471 29.06 9.06 -9.93
CA SER A 471 28.25 8.39 -10.97
C SER A 471 26.79 8.87 -10.90
N GLU A 472 26.11 8.80 -12.04
CA GLU A 472 24.67 9.11 -12.16
C GLU A 472 23.84 8.34 -11.12
N LEU A 473 24.18 7.07 -10.88
CA LEU A 473 23.52 6.24 -9.88
C LEU A 473 23.68 6.79 -8.46
N ARG A 474 24.90 7.20 -8.06
CA ARG A 474 25.10 7.75 -6.72
C ARG A 474 24.42 9.09 -6.54
N LEU A 475 24.44 9.96 -7.55
CA LEU A 475 23.70 11.24 -7.53
C LEU A 475 22.19 11.02 -7.40
N PHE A 476 21.65 10.07 -8.16
CA PHE A 476 20.25 9.65 -8.06
C PHE A 476 19.91 9.13 -6.64
N LEU A 477 20.79 8.30 -6.06
CA LEU A 477 20.57 7.77 -4.71
C LEU A 477 20.73 8.82 -3.61
N ASP A 478 21.58 9.83 -3.79
CA ASP A 478 21.71 10.96 -2.86
C ASP A 478 20.41 11.78 -2.86
N GLY A 479 19.84 12.09 -4.03
CA GLY A 479 18.54 12.76 -4.09
C GLY A 479 17.39 11.88 -3.58
N LEU A 480 17.43 10.58 -3.84
CA LEU A 480 16.42 9.64 -3.33
C LEU A 480 16.42 9.57 -1.80
N SER A 481 17.57 9.69 -1.12
CA SER A 481 17.61 9.63 0.34
C SER A 481 16.80 10.76 0.97
N GLU A 482 16.80 11.93 0.34
CA GLU A 482 16.09 13.13 0.79
C GLU A 482 14.64 13.24 0.27
N ALA A 483 14.27 12.51 -0.78
CA ALA A 483 12.94 12.58 -1.39
C ALA A 483 11.80 12.17 -0.42
N ASP A 484 10.58 12.71 -0.62
CA ASP A 484 9.43 12.32 0.21
C ASP A 484 9.02 10.86 0.01
N ASP A 485 8.98 10.41 -1.26
CA ASP A 485 8.57 9.07 -1.63
C ASP A 485 9.30 8.56 -2.88
N VAL A 486 9.56 7.24 -2.90
CA VAL A 486 10.29 6.55 -3.98
C VAL A 486 9.56 6.66 -5.32
N PRO A 487 8.24 6.38 -5.43
CA PRO A 487 7.57 6.37 -6.73
C PRO A 487 7.59 7.73 -7.43
N SER A 488 7.33 8.83 -6.71
CA SER A 488 7.36 10.18 -7.29
C SER A 488 8.78 10.53 -7.74
N TYR A 489 9.78 10.27 -6.90
CA TYR A 489 11.17 10.58 -7.23
C TYR A 489 11.68 9.81 -8.45
N VAL A 490 11.43 8.50 -8.52
CA VAL A 490 11.83 7.64 -9.65
C VAL A 490 11.12 8.08 -10.95
N LYS A 491 9.85 8.49 -10.87
CA LYS A 491 9.10 9.00 -12.02
C LYS A 491 9.68 10.31 -12.55
N GLU A 492 10.08 11.21 -11.66
CA GLU A 492 10.65 12.53 -12.01
C GLU A 492 12.12 12.46 -12.45
N HIS A 493 12.86 11.44 -11.99
CA HIS A 493 14.28 11.26 -12.25
C HIS A 493 14.57 9.88 -12.89
N PRO A 494 14.03 9.58 -14.07
CA PRO A 494 14.22 8.27 -14.69
C PRO A 494 15.70 8.03 -15.01
N ILE A 495 16.23 6.88 -14.57
CA ILE A 495 17.60 6.43 -14.82
C ILE A 495 17.61 4.99 -15.31
N GLY A 496 18.55 4.67 -16.20
CA GLY A 496 18.73 3.33 -16.74
C GLY A 496 17.68 2.95 -17.78
N GLN A 497 17.35 1.67 -17.86
CA GLN A 497 16.36 1.14 -18.80
C GLN A 497 14.94 1.33 -18.26
N PRO A 498 13.95 1.67 -19.13
CA PRO A 498 12.57 1.84 -18.70
C PRO A 498 11.95 0.51 -18.27
N ALA A 499 11.08 0.55 -17.26
CA ALA A 499 10.30 -0.61 -16.82
C ALA A 499 9.52 -1.25 -17.98
N ILE A 500 9.23 -2.55 -17.88
CA ILE A 500 8.34 -3.22 -18.84
C ILE A 500 6.90 -2.80 -18.53
N THR A 501 6.32 -2.03 -19.44
CA THR A 501 4.92 -1.58 -19.43
C THR A 501 4.16 -2.18 -20.60
N ASP A 502 2.87 -1.87 -20.70
CA ASP A 502 2.00 -2.28 -21.80
C ASP A 502 2.39 -1.72 -23.17
N SER A 503 3.21 -0.67 -23.20
CA SER A 503 3.83 -0.13 -24.41
C SER A 503 5.06 -0.92 -24.88
N HIS A 504 5.50 -1.95 -24.16
CA HIS A 504 6.66 -2.76 -24.56
C HIS A 504 6.34 -3.61 -25.81
N ALA A 505 7.26 -3.68 -26.77
CA ALA A 505 7.05 -4.44 -28.02
C ALA A 505 6.65 -5.91 -27.77
N GLU A 506 7.28 -6.53 -26.78
CA GLU A 506 7.00 -7.90 -26.35
C GLU A 506 5.94 -7.99 -25.24
N TRP A 507 5.04 -7.01 -25.10
CA TRP A 507 4.07 -6.97 -24.00
C TRP A 507 3.20 -8.22 -23.96
N GLY A 508 2.78 -8.76 -25.11
CA GLY A 508 2.00 -10.01 -25.18
C GLY A 508 2.66 -11.18 -24.43
N TYR A 509 3.99 -11.26 -24.46
CA TYR A 509 4.75 -12.26 -23.71
C TYR A 509 4.69 -12.00 -22.20
N TYR A 510 4.94 -10.76 -21.78
CA TYR A 510 4.97 -10.40 -20.36
C TYR A 510 3.58 -10.37 -19.72
N SER A 511 2.55 -9.96 -20.45
CA SER A 511 1.16 -10.00 -19.99
C SER A 511 0.69 -11.42 -19.75
N GLU A 512 1.14 -12.39 -20.57
CA GLU A 512 0.84 -13.80 -20.38
C GLU A 512 1.47 -14.35 -19.08
N ILE A 513 2.70 -13.93 -18.75
CA ILE A 513 3.33 -14.25 -17.45
C ILE A 513 2.47 -13.74 -16.29
N ILE A 514 2.06 -12.46 -16.35
CA ILE A 514 1.23 -11.83 -15.32
C ILE A 514 -0.09 -12.58 -15.17
N ARG A 515 -0.75 -12.91 -16.30
CA ARG A 515 -2.03 -13.62 -16.33
C ARG A 515 -1.94 -14.98 -15.65
N GLN A 516 -0.94 -15.81 -15.99
CA GLN A 516 -0.79 -17.14 -15.39
C GLN A 516 -0.48 -17.08 -13.89
N LEU A 517 0.35 -16.14 -13.45
CA LEU A 517 0.66 -16.00 -12.04
C LEU A 517 -0.57 -15.57 -11.21
N ARG A 518 -1.38 -14.64 -11.73
CA ARG A 518 -2.64 -14.23 -11.07
C ARG A 518 -3.65 -15.38 -11.01
N GLN A 519 -3.75 -16.21 -12.05
CA GLN A 519 -4.61 -17.40 -12.02
C GLN A 519 -4.16 -18.40 -10.95
N LYS A 520 -2.85 -18.65 -10.82
CA LYS A 520 -2.32 -19.51 -9.76
C LYS A 520 -2.63 -18.96 -8.37
N GLU A 521 -2.54 -17.65 -8.15
CA GLU A 521 -2.93 -17.02 -6.88
C GLU A 521 -4.42 -17.17 -6.55
N LEU A 522 -5.30 -17.09 -7.56
CA LEU A 522 -6.75 -17.27 -7.39
C LEU A 522 -7.09 -18.71 -7.01
N ILE A 523 -6.54 -19.69 -7.74
CA ILE A 523 -6.73 -21.13 -7.46
C ILE A 523 -6.22 -21.48 -6.06
N TRP A 524 -5.02 -21.01 -5.69
CA TRP A 524 -4.48 -21.19 -4.34
C TRP A 524 -5.37 -20.61 -3.25
N LYS A 525 -6.04 -19.48 -3.52
CA LYS A 525 -7.00 -18.90 -2.57
C LYS A 525 -8.22 -19.80 -2.43
N GLU A 526 -8.84 -20.23 -3.52
CA GLU A 526 -10.01 -21.12 -3.52
C GLU A 526 -9.73 -22.45 -2.81
N ASP A 527 -8.59 -23.09 -3.08
CA ASP A 527 -8.18 -24.33 -2.40
C ASP A 527 -7.88 -24.10 -0.90
N SER A 528 -7.29 -22.96 -0.54
CA SER A 528 -7.04 -22.63 0.87
C SER A 528 -8.30 -22.29 1.67
N PHE A 529 -9.39 -21.92 0.99
CA PHE A 529 -10.71 -21.74 1.61
C PHE A 529 -11.42 -23.09 1.77
N SER A 530 -11.32 -24.01 0.80
CA SER A 530 -11.98 -25.33 0.89
C SER A 530 -11.41 -26.23 1.99
N VAL A 531 -10.12 -26.09 2.34
CA VAL A 531 -9.48 -26.86 3.43
C VAL A 531 -9.85 -26.32 4.83
N ARG A 532 -10.36 -25.08 4.95
CA ARG A 532 -10.76 -24.48 6.23
C ARG A 532 -12.22 -24.75 6.62
N ASP A 533 -13.02 -25.25 5.69
CA ASP A 533 -14.43 -25.62 5.94
C ASP A 533 -14.60 -27.11 6.31
N CYS A 534 -13.49 -27.81 6.58
CA CYS A 534 -13.46 -29.21 7.00
C CYS A 534 -12.71 -29.39 8.33
N TRP A 535 -12.97 -28.59 9.37
CA TRP A 535 -12.70 -28.95 10.78
C TRP A 535 -13.58 -28.15 11.74
#